data_AF-A0A524HXC2-F1
#
_entry.id   AF-A0A524HXC2-F1
#
_cell.length_a   1.000
_cell.length_b   1.000
_cell.length_c   1.000
_cell.angle_alpha   90.00
_cell.angle_beta   90.00
_cell.angle_gamma   90.00
#
_symmetry.space_group_name_H-M   'P 1'
#
loop_
_entity.id
_entity.type
_entity.pdbx_description
1 polymer ?
#
loop_
_entity_poly.entity_id
_entity_poly.type
_entity_poly.pdbx_seq_one_letter_code
_entity_poly.pdbx_strand_id
1 'polypeptide(L)'
;MTVILCVLAAQALLFVLSNLQILSPDWILSPRRALVSGAGLPMLYCLRLAAHYRLPAMAEEISQADLASDFHRFERSVAWRNRAIGLGGIIAVALPGSALFAGADTLAAQGGWAIAFAGGLFVVFYIFFHASVAPIPAGADFAPALNHYRIELERQSKLLRKVWWWYLLSIIPAIIGALIGRGAASDLPMLGSLHPALLAAYVLICVLVGWLYARYAQSFETRGKSLAALREQKLA
;
A
#
# COMPACT_ATOMS: atom_id res chain seq x y z
N MET A 1 -4.30 -16.09 -6.65
CA MET A 1 -3.09 -16.82 -7.12
C MET A 1 -2.41 -16.19 -8.33
N THR A 2 -3.13 -15.80 -9.40
CA THR A 2 -2.56 -15.37 -10.70
C THR A 2 -1.47 -14.29 -10.65
N VAL A 3 -1.67 -13.18 -9.91
CA VAL A 3 -0.66 -12.10 -9.86
C VAL A 3 0.65 -12.54 -9.17
N ILE A 4 0.60 -13.47 -8.21
CA ILE A 4 1.81 -14.00 -7.55
C ILE A 4 2.59 -14.88 -8.52
N LEU A 5 1.90 -15.71 -9.30
CA LEU A 5 2.51 -16.53 -10.34
C LEU A 5 3.13 -15.68 -11.45
N CYS A 6 2.45 -14.62 -11.91
CA CYS A 6 3.00 -13.73 -12.93
C CYS A 6 4.27 -13.02 -12.47
N VAL A 7 4.31 -12.58 -11.21
CA VAL A 7 5.45 -11.85 -10.65
C VAL A 7 6.63 -12.77 -10.34
N LEU A 8 6.37 -13.95 -9.77
CA LEU A 8 7.39 -14.99 -9.57
C LEU A 8 7.92 -15.52 -10.91
N ALA A 9 7.06 -15.68 -11.93
CA ALA A 9 7.48 -16.08 -13.26
C ALA A 9 8.34 -15.01 -13.94
N ALA A 10 7.99 -13.72 -13.82
CA ALA A 10 8.80 -12.61 -14.34
C ALA A 10 10.18 -12.55 -13.67
N GLN A 11 10.26 -12.83 -12.37
CA GLN A 11 11.52 -12.87 -11.64
C GLN A 11 12.36 -14.12 -11.94
N ALA A 12 11.74 -15.29 -12.02
CA ALA A 12 12.39 -16.51 -12.44
C ALA A 12 12.95 -16.35 -13.86
N LEU A 13 12.20 -15.69 -14.75
CA LEU A 13 12.64 -15.36 -16.10
C LEU A 13 13.85 -14.41 -16.07
N LEU A 14 13.78 -13.30 -15.32
CA LEU A 14 14.90 -12.36 -15.18
C LEU A 14 16.15 -13.02 -14.56
N PHE A 15 15.96 -13.92 -13.60
CA PHE A 15 17.04 -14.67 -12.97
C PHE A 15 17.67 -15.70 -13.92
N VAL A 16 16.87 -16.42 -14.70
CA VAL A 16 17.34 -17.36 -15.73
C VAL A 16 18.07 -16.62 -16.85
N LEU A 17 17.53 -15.51 -17.33
CA LEU A 17 18.17 -14.68 -18.36
C LEU A 17 19.52 -14.10 -17.88
N SER A 18 19.63 -13.77 -16.58
CA SER A 18 20.89 -13.35 -15.96
C SER A 18 21.91 -14.48 -15.84
N ASN A 19 21.50 -15.71 -15.52
CA ASN A 19 22.41 -16.85 -15.37
C ASN A 19 22.88 -17.42 -16.72
N LEU A 20 22.07 -17.31 -17.77
CA LEU A 20 22.43 -17.71 -19.13
C LEU A 20 23.38 -16.73 -19.84
N GLN A 21 23.85 -15.68 -19.16
CA GLN A 21 24.73 -14.63 -19.71
C GLN A 21 24.17 -13.91 -20.96
N ILE A 22 22.85 -13.95 -21.15
CA ILE A 22 22.16 -13.23 -22.23
C ILE A 22 22.12 -11.71 -21.93
N LEU A 23 22.26 -11.33 -20.66
CA LEU A 23 22.42 -9.96 -20.17
C LEU A 23 23.89 -9.71 -19.81
N SER A 24 24.45 -8.57 -20.23
CA SER A 24 25.88 -8.28 -19.98
C SER A 24 26.19 -8.14 -18.48
N PRO A 25 27.44 -8.40 -18.03
CA PRO A 25 27.82 -8.33 -16.62
C PRO A 25 27.53 -7.00 -15.93
N ASP A 26 27.45 -5.90 -16.69
CA ASP A 26 27.10 -4.56 -16.19
C ASP A 26 25.62 -4.42 -15.79
N TRP A 27 24.78 -5.38 -16.20
CA TRP A 27 23.37 -5.49 -15.82
C TRP A 27 23.14 -6.34 -14.58
N ILE A 28 24.18 -7.01 -14.06
CA ILE A 28 24.10 -7.71 -12.79
C ILE A 28 23.90 -6.63 -11.72
N LEU A 29 22.65 -6.51 -11.27
CA LEU A 29 22.29 -5.70 -10.11
C LEU A 29 23.25 -6.09 -9.00
N SER A 30 24.07 -5.13 -8.55
CA SER A 30 24.90 -5.37 -7.37
C SER A 30 24.02 -5.94 -6.24
N PRO A 31 24.53 -6.79 -5.34
CA PRO A 31 23.72 -7.43 -4.30
C PRO A 31 22.81 -6.44 -3.55
N ARG A 32 23.27 -5.19 -3.37
CA ARG A 32 22.47 -4.06 -2.87
C ARG A 32 21.26 -3.71 -3.75
N ARG A 33 21.43 -3.58 -5.07
CA ARG A 33 20.35 -3.24 -6.01
C ARG A 33 19.38 -4.41 -6.22
N ALA A 34 19.87 -5.65 -6.14
CA ALA A 34 19.03 -6.86 -6.13
C ALA A 34 18.14 -6.93 -4.88
N LEU A 35 18.68 -6.52 -3.71
CA LEU A 35 17.92 -6.42 -2.47
C LEU A 35 16.80 -5.37 -2.56
N VAL A 36 17.09 -4.20 -3.14
CA VAL A 36 16.11 -3.10 -3.32
C VAL A 36 14.98 -3.49 -4.27
N SER A 37 15.30 -4.17 -5.38
CA SER A 37 14.31 -4.65 -6.34
C SER A 37 13.53 -5.86 -5.82
N GLY A 38 14.14 -6.70 -4.98
CA GLY A 38 13.48 -7.78 -4.24
C GLY A 38 12.50 -7.26 -3.17
N ALA A 39 12.79 -6.13 -2.52
CA ALA A 39 11.96 -5.56 -1.45
C ALA A 39 10.59 -5.03 -1.92
N GLY A 40 10.45 -4.71 -3.21
CA GLY A 40 9.17 -4.33 -3.80
C GLY A 40 8.11 -5.44 -3.73
N LEU A 41 8.53 -6.71 -3.69
CA LEU A 41 7.61 -7.86 -3.68
C LEU A 41 6.97 -8.17 -2.33
N PRO A 42 7.72 -8.21 -1.22
CA PRO A 42 7.12 -8.22 0.11
C PRO A 42 6.15 -7.06 0.31
N MET A 43 6.48 -5.87 -0.21
CA MET A 43 5.59 -4.71 -0.13
C MET A 43 4.29 -4.93 -0.93
N LEU A 44 4.37 -5.34 -2.20
CA LEU A 44 3.19 -5.66 -3.02
C LEU A 44 2.39 -6.85 -2.45
N TYR A 45 3.05 -7.82 -1.83
CA TYR A 45 2.43 -8.96 -1.15
C TYR A 45 1.67 -8.52 0.10
N CYS A 46 2.28 -7.69 0.95
CA CYS A 46 1.64 -7.09 2.11
C CYS A 46 0.43 -6.23 1.70
N LEU A 47 0.52 -5.49 0.60
CA LEU A 47 -0.59 -4.70 0.05
C LEU A 47 -1.72 -5.57 -0.51
N ARG A 48 -1.38 -6.70 -1.14
CA ARG A 48 -2.39 -7.68 -1.59
C ARG A 48 -3.10 -8.34 -0.42
N LEU A 49 -2.35 -8.74 0.62
CA LEU A 49 -2.90 -9.30 1.85
C LEU A 49 -3.85 -8.30 2.52
N ALA A 50 -3.46 -7.02 2.55
CA ALA A 50 -4.27 -5.91 3.05
C ALA A 50 -5.58 -5.71 2.28
N ALA A 51 -5.61 -6.01 0.97
CA ALA A 51 -6.77 -5.83 0.10
C ALA A 51 -7.74 -7.02 0.05
N HIS A 52 -7.41 -8.16 0.68
CA HIS A 52 -8.17 -9.41 0.50
C HIS A 52 -9.26 -9.70 1.52
N TYR A 53 -9.58 -8.76 2.41
CA TYR A 53 -10.70 -8.95 3.29
C TYR A 53 -12.00 -8.61 2.55
N ARG A 54 -12.92 -9.56 2.42
CA ARG A 54 -14.31 -9.27 2.00
C ARG A 54 -15.17 -9.40 3.23
N LEU A 55 -15.92 -8.35 3.55
CA LEU A 55 -16.98 -8.46 4.55
C LEU A 55 -18.00 -9.48 4.02
N PRO A 56 -18.38 -10.50 4.82
CA PRO A 56 -19.40 -11.46 4.40
C PRO A 56 -20.72 -10.74 4.12
N ALA A 57 -21.54 -11.31 3.23
CA ALA A 57 -22.88 -10.77 2.98
C ALA A 57 -23.66 -10.64 4.30
N MET A 58 -24.40 -9.55 4.42
CA MET A 58 -25.16 -9.22 5.63
C MET A 58 -26.42 -10.09 5.65
N ALA A 59 -26.65 -10.86 6.71
CA ALA A 59 -27.91 -11.58 6.87
C ALA A 59 -29.05 -10.58 7.09
N GLU A 60 -30.25 -10.88 6.59
CA GLU A 60 -31.42 -10.00 6.69
C GLU A 60 -31.83 -9.75 8.15
N GLU A 61 -31.63 -10.75 9.02
CA GLU A 61 -31.73 -10.60 10.47
C GLU A 61 -30.35 -10.69 11.12
N ILE A 62 -29.96 -9.63 11.85
CA ILE A 62 -28.73 -9.60 12.64
C ILE A 62 -29.07 -9.49 14.12
N SER A 63 -28.63 -10.50 14.88
CA SER A 63 -28.61 -10.48 16.33
C SER A 63 -27.52 -9.53 16.86
N GLN A 64 -27.66 -9.04 18.09
CA GLN A 64 -26.62 -8.23 18.74
C GLN A 64 -25.29 -8.98 18.88
N ALA A 65 -25.35 -10.29 19.13
CA ALA A 65 -24.15 -11.14 19.20
C ALA A 65 -23.45 -11.24 17.83
N ASP A 66 -24.23 -11.33 16.74
CA ASP A 66 -23.71 -11.37 15.37
C ASP A 66 -23.08 -10.04 14.98
N LEU A 67 -23.70 -8.92 15.37
CA LEU A 67 -23.16 -7.57 15.15
C LEU A 67 -21.81 -7.38 15.83
N ALA A 68 -21.69 -7.77 17.10
CA ALA A 68 -20.44 -7.69 17.86
C ALA A 68 -19.36 -8.60 17.25
N SER A 69 -19.72 -9.84 16.87
CA SER A 69 -18.82 -10.77 16.20
C SER A 69 -18.30 -10.22 14.87
N ASP A 70 -19.19 -9.66 14.04
CA ASP A 70 -18.82 -9.05 12.76
C ASP A 70 -17.92 -7.82 12.96
N PHE A 71 -18.23 -6.98 13.94
CA PHE A 71 -17.40 -5.84 14.30
C PHE A 71 -15.98 -6.28 14.71
N HIS A 72 -15.83 -7.30 15.55
CA HIS A 72 -14.51 -7.80 15.95
C HIS A 72 -13.74 -8.45 14.79
N ARG A 73 -14.43 -9.03 13.80
CA ARG A 73 -13.77 -9.52 12.58
C ARG A 73 -13.27 -8.34 11.74
N PHE A 74 -14.08 -7.30 11.59
CA PHE A 74 -13.69 -6.04 10.96
C PHE A 74 -12.49 -5.39 11.66
N GLU A 75 -12.53 -5.28 12.99
CA GLU A 75 -11.44 -4.73 13.81
C GLU A 75 -10.14 -5.50 13.61
N ARG A 76 -10.19 -6.85 13.68
CA ARG A 76 -9.02 -7.70 13.41
C ARG A 76 -8.47 -7.53 12.00
N SER A 77 -9.35 -7.41 11.02
CA SER A 77 -8.97 -7.16 9.62
C SER A 77 -8.26 -5.82 9.47
N VAL A 78 -8.79 -4.76 10.06
CA VAL A 78 -8.15 -3.43 10.05
C VAL A 78 -6.81 -3.47 10.79
N ALA A 79 -6.73 -4.12 11.94
CA ALA A 79 -5.48 -4.27 12.69
C ALA A 79 -4.42 -5.02 11.87
N TRP A 80 -4.80 -6.13 11.21
CA TRP A 80 -3.89 -6.88 10.34
C TRP A 80 -3.40 -6.04 9.16
N ARG A 81 -4.32 -5.34 8.49
CA ARG A 81 -4.01 -4.40 7.40
C ARG A 81 -3.03 -3.32 7.86
N ASN A 82 -3.27 -2.70 9.01
CA ASN A 82 -2.42 -1.66 9.56
C ASN A 82 -1.02 -2.18 9.93
N ARG A 83 -0.92 -3.41 10.46
CA ARG A 83 0.38 -4.06 10.70
C ARG A 83 1.14 -4.33 9.39
N ALA A 84 0.45 -4.85 8.38
CA ALA A 84 1.04 -5.13 7.07
C ALA A 84 1.53 -3.84 6.39
N ILE A 85 0.73 -2.77 6.43
CA ILE A 85 1.14 -1.47 5.89
C ILE A 85 2.24 -0.84 6.74
N GLY A 86 2.20 -0.98 8.07
CA GLY A 86 3.26 -0.51 8.96
C GLY A 86 4.61 -1.14 8.64
N LEU A 87 4.66 -2.46 8.49
CA LEU A 87 5.86 -3.19 8.06
C LEU A 87 6.33 -2.74 6.67
N GLY A 88 5.41 -2.62 5.71
CA GLY A 88 5.72 -2.07 4.38
C GLY A 88 6.27 -0.64 4.44
N GLY A 89 5.73 0.19 5.33
CA GLY A 89 6.15 1.57 5.56
C GLY A 89 7.56 1.66 6.16
N ILE A 90 7.91 0.79 7.11
CA ILE A 90 9.27 0.71 7.67
C ILE A 90 10.29 0.41 6.57
N ILE A 91 9.98 -0.55 5.69
CA ILE A 91 10.84 -0.88 4.54
C ILE A 91 10.95 0.32 3.60
N ALA A 92 9.81 0.96 3.30
CA ALA A 92 9.74 2.14 2.43
C ALA A 92 10.48 3.36 3.01
N VAL A 93 10.69 3.44 4.33
CA VAL A 93 11.52 4.46 4.99
C VAL A 93 12.99 4.07 5.02
N ALA A 94 13.29 2.82 5.40
CA ALA A 94 14.66 2.35 5.58
C ALA A 94 15.47 2.40 4.27
N LEU A 95 14.85 2.06 3.14
CA LEU A 95 15.53 2.05 1.84
C LEU A 95 15.98 3.47 1.40
N PRO A 96 15.10 4.47 1.24
CA PRO A 96 15.49 5.85 0.99
C PRO A 96 16.44 6.42 2.05
N GLY A 97 16.20 6.14 3.33
CA GLY A 97 17.06 6.61 4.41
C GLY A 97 18.49 6.10 4.25
N SER A 98 18.66 4.80 3.99
CA SER A 98 19.98 4.23 3.74
C SER A 98 20.69 4.86 2.54
N ALA A 99 19.97 5.15 1.46
CA ALA A 99 20.52 5.79 0.27
C ALA A 99 20.91 7.26 0.53
N LEU A 100 20.11 7.97 1.32
CA LEU A 100 20.38 9.35 1.74
C LEU A 100 21.65 9.44 2.60
N PHE A 101 21.76 8.59 3.64
CA PHE A 101 22.90 8.60 4.57
C PHE A 101 24.17 7.97 3.99
N ALA A 102 24.07 7.17 2.93
CA ALA A 102 25.24 6.65 2.21
C ALA A 102 25.92 7.71 1.32
N GLY A 103 25.38 8.92 1.23
CA GLY A 103 25.96 10.03 0.46
C GLY A 103 25.66 9.94 -1.03
N ALA A 104 24.39 10.13 -1.41
CA ALA A 104 24.01 10.13 -2.83
C ALA A 104 24.81 11.17 -3.64
N ASP A 105 25.21 10.78 -4.86
CA ASP A 105 26.25 11.44 -5.65
C ASP A 105 25.91 12.87 -6.12
N THR A 106 24.63 13.25 -6.09
CA THR A 106 24.16 14.57 -6.57
C THR A 106 23.13 15.19 -5.63
N LEU A 107 23.09 16.52 -5.57
CA LEU A 107 22.09 17.25 -4.77
C LEU A 107 20.64 16.89 -5.17
N ALA A 108 20.39 16.69 -6.47
CA ALA A 108 19.08 16.28 -6.97
C ALA A 108 18.67 14.89 -6.43
N ALA A 109 19.60 13.93 -6.42
CA ALA A 109 19.35 12.61 -5.85
C ALA A 109 19.17 12.68 -4.33
N GLN A 110 19.98 13.46 -3.61
CA GLN A 110 19.84 13.66 -2.17
C GLN A 110 18.46 14.24 -1.81
N GLY A 111 18.03 15.29 -2.53
CA GLY A 111 16.71 15.88 -2.35
C GLY A 111 15.58 14.88 -2.58
N GLY A 112 15.67 14.09 -3.67
CA GLY A 112 14.70 13.03 -3.94
C GLY A 112 14.62 11.99 -2.82
N TRP A 113 15.75 11.48 -2.35
CA TRP A 113 15.79 10.51 -1.25
C TRP A 113 15.29 11.09 0.08
N ALA A 114 15.61 12.36 0.37
CA ALA A 114 15.13 13.05 1.57
C ALA A 114 13.60 13.20 1.56
N ILE A 115 13.00 13.58 0.42
CA ILE A 115 11.55 13.67 0.27
C ILE A 115 10.90 12.30 0.43
N ALA A 116 11.48 11.25 -0.16
CA ALA A 116 10.94 9.90 -0.01
C ALA A 116 11.03 9.38 1.42
N PHE A 117 12.14 9.62 2.09
CA PHE A 117 12.31 9.30 3.51
C PHE A 117 11.28 10.02 4.38
N ALA A 118 11.13 11.34 4.23
CA ALA A 118 10.16 12.14 4.96
C ALA A 118 8.71 11.72 4.66
N GLY A 119 8.40 11.47 3.38
CA GLY A 119 7.09 10.97 2.95
C GLY A 119 6.76 9.61 3.56
N GLY A 120 7.72 8.68 3.57
CA GLY A 120 7.55 7.38 4.23
C GLY A 120 7.28 7.51 5.73
N LEU A 121 8.04 8.35 6.44
CA LEU A 121 7.83 8.62 7.86
C LEU A 121 6.45 9.22 8.12
N PHE A 122 6.04 10.20 7.31
CA PHE A 122 4.72 10.80 7.40
C PHE A 122 3.61 9.75 7.23
N VAL A 123 3.74 8.83 6.27
CA VAL A 123 2.73 7.78 6.05
C VAL A 123 2.66 6.82 7.23
N VAL A 124 3.79 6.37 7.75
CA VAL A 124 3.85 5.50 8.94
C VAL A 124 3.21 6.19 10.13
N PHE A 125 3.58 7.45 10.39
CA PHE A 125 3.00 8.28 11.43
C PHE A 125 1.48 8.44 11.23
N TYR A 126 1.03 8.82 10.04
CA TYR A 126 -0.37 9.05 9.74
C TYR A 126 -1.21 7.79 9.99
N ILE A 127 -0.75 6.64 9.51
CA ILE A 127 -1.44 5.35 9.71
C ILE A 127 -1.48 4.98 11.19
N PHE A 128 -0.39 5.17 11.91
CA PHE A 128 -0.33 4.86 13.34
C PHE A 128 -1.38 5.64 14.14
N PHE A 129 -1.55 6.94 13.84
CA PHE A 129 -2.50 7.80 14.56
C PHE A 129 -3.94 7.75 14.02
N HIS A 130 -4.13 7.47 12.73
CA HIS A 130 -5.44 7.63 12.08
C HIS A 130 -6.06 6.35 11.56
N ALA A 131 -5.36 5.21 11.52
CA ALA A 131 -5.93 3.98 10.95
C ALA A 131 -6.56 3.02 11.97
N SER A 132 -6.38 3.25 13.28
CA SER A 132 -6.89 2.39 14.36
C SER A 132 -8.41 2.45 14.50
N VAL A 133 -9.07 1.30 14.65
CA VAL A 133 -10.51 1.21 14.95
C VAL A 133 -10.73 1.45 16.44
N ALA A 134 -11.67 2.32 16.79
CA ALA A 134 -12.12 2.47 18.18
C ALA A 134 -13.05 1.30 18.54
N PRO A 135 -12.85 0.61 19.67
CA PRO A 135 -13.74 -0.47 20.09
C PRO A 135 -15.16 0.04 20.35
N ILE A 136 -16.16 -0.84 20.20
CA ILE A 136 -17.54 -0.51 20.61
C ILE A 136 -17.54 -0.27 22.13
N PRO A 137 -18.20 0.80 22.64
CA PRO A 137 -18.34 1.03 24.07
C PRO A 137 -18.94 -0.18 24.78
N ALA A 138 -18.36 -0.56 25.93
CA ALA A 138 -18.88 -1.68 26.71
C ALA A 138 -20.33 -1.41 27.14
N GLY A 139 -21.21 -2.39 26.95
CA GLY A 139 -22.64 -2.25 27.27
C GLY A 139 -23.45 -1.41 26.26
N ALA A 140 -22.90 -1.07 25.09
CA ALA A 140 -23.67 -0.41 24.06
C ALA A 140 -24.83 -1.30 23.57
N ASP A 141 -26.03 -0.74 23.59
CA ASP A 141 -27.22 -1.36 22.98
C ASP A 141 -27.06 -1.51 21.46
N PHE A 142 -27.96 -2.27 20.85
CA PHE A 142 -27.92 -2.60 19.42
C PHE A 142 -27.80 -1.36 18.51
N ALA A 143 -28.62 -0.33 18.73
CA ALA A 143 -28.63 0.86 17.88
C ALA A 143 -27.36 1.74 18.01
N PRO A 144 -26.85 2.06 19.22
CA PRO A 144 -25.55 2.70 19.40
C PRO A 144 -24.39 1.92 18.79
N ALA A 145 -24.33 0.59 19.00
CA ALA A 145 -23.29 -0.27 18.44
C ALA A 145 -23.34 -0.29 16.90
N LEU A 146 -24.54 -0.35 16.32
CA LEU A 146 -24.75 -0.29 14.87
C LEU A 146 -24.28 1.04 14.28
N ASN A 147 -24.60 2.16 14.92
CA ASN A 147 -24.18 3.48 14.46
C ASN A 147 -22.66 3.67 14.57
N HIS A 148 -22.04 3.18 15.66
CA HIS A 148 -20.59 3.18 15.83
C HIS A 148 -19.89 2.41 14.70
N TYR A 149 -20.38 1.20 14.40
CA TYR A 149 -19.83 0.39 13.32
C TYR A 149 -19.96 1.10 11.95
N ARG A 150 -21.11 1.73 11.67
CA ARG A 150 -21.32 2.50 10.44
C ARG A 150 -20.34 3.67 10.31
N ILE A 151 -20.16 4.46 11.37
CA ILE A 151 -19.23 5.60 11.40
C ILE A 151 -17.81 5.11 11.10
N GLU A 152 -17.41 4.01 11.72
CA GLU A 152 -16.07 3.47 11.53
C GLU A 152 -15.85 2.93 10.12
N LEU A 153 -16.83 2.27 9.51
CA LEU A 153 -16.78 1.87 8.10
C LEU A 153 -16.60 3.06 7.16
N GLU A 154 -17.34 4.15 7.40
CA GLU A 154 -17.22 5.39 6.62
C GLU A 154 -15.83 6.02 6.78
N ARG A 155 -15.32 6.08 8.01
CA ARG A 155 -13.99 6.60 8.32
C ARG A 155 -12.90 5.80 7.63
N GLN A 156 -12.98 4.47 7.68
CA GLN A 156 -12.03 3.58 7.00
C GLN A 156 -12.13 3.68 5.47
N SER A 157 -13.34 3.81 4.90
CA SER A 157 -13.54 4.04 3.47
C SER A 157 -12.84 5.33 3.00
N LYS A 158 -13.06 6.44 3.73
CA LYS A 158 -12.40 7.73 3.44
C LYS A 158 -10.88 7.63 3.52
N LEU A 159 -10.36 6.88 4.49
CA LEU A 159 -8.91 6.66 4.64
C LEU A 159 -8.35 5.89 3.45
N LEU A 160 -8.99 4.77 3.04
CA LEU A 160 -8.55 3.96 1.90
C LEU A 160 -8.52 4.74 0.58
N ARG A 161 -9.43 5.70 0.38
CA ARG A 161 -9.45 6.58 -0.80
C ARG A 161 -8.25 7.52 -0.90
N LYS A 162 -7.59 7.83 0.22
CA LYS A 162 -6.42 8.72 0.27
C LYS A 162 -5.09 7.96 0.15
N VAL A 163 -5.11 6.64 0.27
CA VAL A 163 -3.90 5.81 0.32
C VAL A 163 -3.04 5.92 -0.96
N TRP A 164 -3.64 6.05 -2.15
CA TRP A 164 -2.86 6.15 -3.39
C TRP A 164 -1.99 7.42 -3.46
N TRP A 165 -2.47 8.53 -2.92
CA TRP A 165 -1.70 9.78 -2.82
C TRP A 165 -0.44 9.61 -1.98
N TRP A 166 -0.50 8.79 -0.93
CA TRP A 166 0.63 8.53 -0.04
C TRP A 166 1.78 7.80 -0.75
N TYR A 167 1.45 6.86 -1.65
CA TYR A 167 2.44 6.12 -2.45
C TYR A 167 3.06 6.96 -3.57
N LEU A 168 2.25 7.82 -4.21
CA LEU A 168 2.77 8.71 -5.25
C LEU A 168 3.69 9.78 -4.65
N LEU A 169 3.25 10.44 -3.57
CA LEU A 169 3.95 11.59 -3.02
C LEU A 169 5.31 11.22 -2.42
N SER A 170 5.44 10.03 -1.85
CA SER A 170 6.70 9.59 -1.23
C SER A 170 7.72 9.16 -2.29
N ILE A 171 7.36 8.30 -3.24
CA ILE A 171 8.38 7.65 -4.09
C ILE A 171 8.66 8.41 -5.39
N ILE A 172 7.68 9.11 -5.97
CA ILE A 172 7.90 9.84 -7.24
C ILE A 172 9.03 10.86 -7.13
N PRO A 173 9.11 11.69 -6.07
CA PRO A 173 10.21 12.64 -5.93
C PRO A 173 11.60 11.99 -5.89
N ALA A 174 11.74 10.82 -5.26
CA ALA A 174 13.00 10.06 -5.29
C ALA A 174 13.36 9.57 -6.69
N ILE A 175 12.38 9.04 -7.43
CA ILE A 175 12.60 8.62 -8.81
C ILE A 175 13.02 9.82 -9.66
N ILE A 176 12.26 10.92 -9.62
CA ILE A 176 12.56 12.14 -10.37
C ILE A 176 13.94 12.68 -10.01
N GLY A 177 14.27 12.80 -8.72
CA GLY A 177 15.57 13.28 -8.27
C GLY A 177 16.73 12.40 -8.75
N ALA A 178 16.55 11.08 -8.72
CA ALA A 178 17.53 10.13 -9.25
C ALA A 178 17.69 10.24 -10.79
N LEU A 179 16.60 10.48 -11.52
CA LEU A 179 16.62 10.69 -12.97
C LEU A 179 17.36 11.97 -13.34
N ILE A 180 17.04 13.08 -12.68
CA ILE A 180 17.70 14.38 -12.91
C ILE A 180 19.18 14.29 -12.58
N GLY A 181 19.52 13.72 -11.42
CA GLY A 181 20.90 13.59 -10.97
C GLY A 181 21.77 12.78 -11.94
N ARG A 182 21.22 11.71 -12.53
CA ARG A 182 21.94 10.90 -13.53
C ARG A 182 21.97 11.54 -14.91
N GLY A 183 20.86 12.11 -15.37
CA GLY A 183 20.81 12.80 -16.66
C GLY A 183 21.79 13.99 -16.73
N ALA A 184 22.01 14.67 -15.61
CA ALA A 184 23.03 15.73 -15.50
C ALA A 184 24.48 15.20 -15.50
N ALA A 185 24.71 13.90 -15.29
CA ALA A 185 26.02 13.31 -15.08
C ALA A 185 26.50 12.39 -16.22
N SER A 186 25.68 12.11 -17.24
CA SER A 186 26.00 11.10 -18.26
C SER A 186 25.85 11.59 -19.70
N ASP A 187 26.90 11.43 -20.51
CA ASP A 187 26.90 11.57 -21.98
C ASP A 187 26.34 10.33 -22.72
N LEU A 188 25.73 9.37 -22.01
CA LEU A 188 25.40 8.04 -22.55
C LEU A 188 23.93 7.93 -23.04
N PRO A 189 23.68 7.83 -24.36
CA PRO A 189 22.33 7.86 -24.94
C PRO A 189 21.48 6.58 -24.72
N MET A 190 22.09 5.41 -24.49
CA MET A 190 21.33 4.15 -24.34
C MET A 190 20.59 3.98 -23.00
N LEU A 191 20.99 4.71 -21.95
CA LEU A 191 20.29 4.69 -20.65
C LEU A 191 18.99 5.51 -20.66
N GLY A 192 18.70 6.27 -21.74
CA GLY A 192 17.52 7.13 -21.83
C GLY A 192 16.17 6.42 -21.87
N SER A 193 16.09 5.15 -22.33
CA SER A 193 14.81 4.46 -22.55
C SER A 193 14.32 3.58 -21.38
N LEU A 194 15.22 3.03 -20.57
CA LEU A 194 14.86 2.14 -19.44
C LEU A 194 14.22 2.89 -18.26
N HIS A 195 14.65 4.12 -18.03
CA HIS A 195 14.19 4.96 -16.93
C HIS A 195 12.73 5.41 -17.04
N PRO A 196 12.25 5.95 -18.17
CA PRO A 196 10.83 6.26 -18.34
C PRO A 196 9.97 5.00 -18.27
N ALA A 197 10.46 3.84 -18.71
CA ALA A 197 9.75 2.57 -18.57
C ALA A 197 9.58 2.15 -17.09
N LEU A 198 10.62 2.29 -16.27
CA LEU A 198 10.53 2.03 -14.82
C LEU A 198 9.59 3.00 -14.11
N LEU A 199 9.65 4.29 -14.45
CA LEU A 199 8.72 5.29 -13.92
C LEU A 199 7.27 4.97 -14.33
N ALA A 200 7.04 4.63 -15.60
CA ALA A 200 5.72 4.24 -16.09
C ALA A 200 5.21 2.98 -15.39
N ALA A 201 6.06 1.97 -15.20
CA ALA A 201 5.72 0.76 -14.45
C ALA A 201 5.36 1.08 -12.99
N TYR A 202 6.12 1.97 -12.33
CA TYR A 202 5.82 2.41 -10.97
C TYR A 202 4.48 3.16 -10.87
N VAL A 203 4.23 4.09 -11.80
CA VAL A 203 2.95 4.81 -11.89
C VAL A 203 1.80 3.82 -12.11
N LEU A 204 1.96 2.85 -13.01
CA LEU A 204 0.97 1.80 -13.24
C LEU A 204 0.67 1.00 -11.98
N ILE A 205 1.71 0.61 -11.22
CA ILE A 205 1.55 -0.07 -9.92
C ILE A 205 0.76 0.80 -8.95
N CYS A 206 1.08 2.10 -8.84
CA CYS A 206 0.35 3.02 -7.97
C CYS A 206 -1.12 3.15 -8.37
N VAL A 207 -1.41 3.24 -9.67
CA VAL A 207 -2.79 3.28 -10.19
C VAL A 207 -3.52 1.99 -9.87
N LEU A 208 -2.90 0.82 -10.09
CA LEU A 208 -3.49 -0.48 -9.78
C LEU A 208 -3.77 -0.64 -8.28
N VAL A 209 -2.82 -0.26 -7.42
CA VAL A 209 -3.01 -0.26 -5.97
C VAL A 209 -4.14 0.70 -5.59
N GLY A 210 -4.13 1.94 -6.10
CA GLY A 210 -5.19 2.92 -5.84
C GLY A 210 -6.57 2.42 -6.27
N TRP A 211 -6.66 1.78 -7.43
CA TRP A 211 -7.89 1.18 -7.92
C TRP A 211 -8.37 0.01 -7.05
N LEU A 212 -7.47 -0.87 -6.60
CA LEU A 212 -7.80 -1.95 -5.67
C LEU A 212 -8.33 -1.41 -4.33
N TYR A 213 -7.67 -0.39 -3.78
CA TYR A 213 -8.08 0.27 -2.54
C TYR A 213 -9.42 1.01 -2.70
N ALA A 214 -9.66 1.64 -3.85
CA ALA A 214 -10.94 2.27 -4.16
C ALA A 214 -12.08 1.24 -4.25
N ARG A 215 -11.84 0.10 -4.90
CA ARG A 215 -12.79 -1.03 -4.92
C ARG A 215 -13.06 -1.57 -3.51
N TYR A 216 -12.03 -1.64 -2.68
CA TYR A 216 -12.20 -2.08 -1.30
C TYR A 216 -13.00 -1.07 -0.47
N ALA A 217 -12.76 0.23 -0.65
CA ALA A 217 -13.54 1.29 -0.03
C ALA A 217 -15.04 1.23 -0.41
N GLN A 218 -15.36 0.88 -1.66
CA GLN A 218 -16.76 0.65 -2.08
C GLN A 218 -17.44 -0.47 -1.28
N SER A 219 -16.72 -1.54 -0.91
CA SER A 219 -17.29 -2.61 -0.10
C SER A 219 -17.71 -2.15 1.30
N PHE A 220 -16.95 -1.23 1.91
CA PHE A 220 -17.29 -0.61 3.19
C PHE A 220 -18.50 0.32 3.07
N GLU A 221 -18.62 1.06 1.98
CA GLU A 221 -19.78 1.92 1.72
C GLU A 221 -21.06 1.10 1.52
N THR A 222 -20.99 0.03 0.72
CA THR A 222 -22.12 -0.89 0.56
C THR A 222 -22.54 -1.48 1.90
N ARG A 223 -21.59 -1.91 2.73
CA ARG A 223 -21.90 -2.40 4.08
C ARG A 223 -22.54 -1.33 4.95
N GLY A 224 -22.00 -0.11 4.95
CA GLY A 224 -22.56 1.01 5.70
C GLY A 224 -24.00 1.34 5.31
N LYS A 225 -24.35 1.22 4.02
CA LYS A 225 -25.72 1.37 3.52
C LYS A 225 -26.64 0.24 4.00
N SER A 226 -26.18 -1.02 3.98
CA SER A 226 -26.96 -2.15 4.51
C SER A 226 -27.26 -1.98 6.01
N LEU A 227 -26.29 -1.51 6.80
CA LEU A 227 -26.50 -1.23 8.22
C LEU A 227 -27.47 -0.06 8.44
N ALA A 228 -27.48 0.94 7.56
CA ALA A 228 -28.45 2.03 7.61
C ALA A 228 -29.88 1.55 7.33
N ALA A 229 -30.06 0.70 6.31
CA ALA A 229 -31.36 0.12 5.99
C ALA A 229 -31.93 -0.74 7.14
N LEU A 230 -31.08 -1.57 7.78
CA LEU A 230 -31.49 -2.32 8.96
C LEU A 230 -31.97 -1.43 10.12
N ARG A 231 -31.31 -0.29 10.31
CA ARG A 231 -31.68 0.64 11.37
C ARG A 231 -33.07 1.21 11.11
N GLU A 232 -33.37 1.57 9.87
CA GLU A 232 -34.69 2.05 9.47
C GLU A 232 -35.76 0.98 9.68
N GLN A 233 -35.49 -0.28 9.29
CA GLN A 233 -36.42 -1.40 9.49
C GLN A 233 -36.73 -1.70 10.96
N LYS A 234 -35.75 -1.59 11.86
CA LYS A 234 -35.96 -1.84 13.32
C LYS A 234 -36.56 -0.65 14.07
N LEU A 235 -36.60 0.54 13.47
CA LEU A 235 -37.15 1.76 14.08
C LEU A 235 -38.51 2.17 13.48
N ALA A 236 -38.91 1.56 12.36
CA ALA A 236 -40.24 1.69 11.76
C ALA A 236 -41.24 0.75 12.46
#